data_AF-A0A2E8VI26-F1
#
_entry.id   AF-A0A2E8VI26-F1
#
_cell.length_a   1.000
_cell.length_b   1.000
_cell.length_c   1.000
_cell.angle_alpha   90.00
_cell.angle_beta   90.00
_cell.angle_gamma   90.00
#
_symmetry.space_group_name_H-M   'P 1'
#
loop_
_entity.id
_entity.type
_entity.pdbx_description
1 polymer ?
#
loop_
_entity_poly.entity_id
_entity_poly.type
_entity_poly.pdbx_seq_one_letter_code
_entity_poly.pdbx_strand_id
1 'polypeptide(L)'
;MELAGYENTCSDCHDQQIKGANRAGGKGLTVIAIPEFDTDSLLGVGIDVGYWPAGGTDGIPPLLDFMLSGDEAYRQARSLTSKLDYYDLSQATEKQIVNSALIAWKVKQFYHDAIREGPDFFQRRIEKATGNALSAQQMVSLLALMPRSALNTIGTTIFPNLDAEVERFRQAPKAMLTLSVDPKEDAPSETVNSRNQVGAHIDFSEISLDQDIALNDDINFEEDINLDDDINFEEDINLDDDIDLADLSSPSHLSDELDDEYVDDLIEKPDQNQRVDDEEWASAGGWYWEDMSLSFRPTGHADPFLINWIEVAGSIQTDTSTRLSAALTANAAVGSCSKCHSTDVTETGDYLVNWRGKKSNMAQKDFTHFSHQTHTGPDVSTGCRTCHQINPDADYASSYESGDASHFESNFSPIDKATCAGCHQPPMAGESCLLCHNYHVGEGPSAILDMDDRLN
;
A
#
# COMPACT_ATOMS: atom_id res chain seq x y z
N MET A 1 -2.74 1.83 -32.06
CA MET A 1 -3.66 0.82 -31.54
C MET A 1 -4.21 1.38 -30.24
N GLU A 2 -5.51 1.64 -30.19
CA GLU A 2 -6.17 2.03 -28.94
C GLU A 2 -7.00 0.83 -28.48
N LEU A 3 -6.73 0.37 -27.26
CA LEU A 3 -7.58 -0.56 -26.53
C LEU A 3 -8.59 0.27 -25.75
N ALA A 4 -9.77 -0.31 -25.51
CA ALA A 4 -10.70 0.28 -24.53
C ALA A 4 -10.07 0.25 -23.12
N GLY A 5 -10.68 0.96 -22.17
CA GLY A 5 -10.25 0.97 -20.77
C GLY A 5 -10.15 -0.44 -20.17
N TYR A 6 -9.48 -0.52 -19.01
CA TYR A 6 -9.30 -1.77 -18.25
C TYR A 6 -10.64 -2.49 -18.01
N GLU A 7 -11.68 -1.73 -17.71
CA GLU A 7 -13.03 -2.18 -17.36
C GLU A 7 -13.73 -2.91 -18.51
N ASN A 8 -13.29 -2.69 -19.75
CA ASN A 8 -13.87 -3.31 -20.94
C ASN A 8 -12.98 -4.40 -21.55
N THR A 9 -11.71 -4.46 -21.15
CA THR A 9 -10.70 -5.28 -21.83
C THR A 9 -10.09 -6.34 -20.91
N CYS A 10 -9.91 -6.03 -19.63
CA CYS A 10 -9.07 -6.79 -18.71
C CYS A 10 -9.82 -7.28 -17.47
N SER A 11 -10.80 -6.51 -16.98
CA SER A 11 -11.46 -6.73 -15.69
C SER A 11 -12.08 -8.12 -15.56
N ASP A 12 -12.74 -8.63 -16.59
CA ASP A 12 -13.44 -9.93 -16.55
C ASP A 12 -12.54 -11.09 -16.11
N CYS A 13 -11.24 -11.02 -16.42
CA CYS A 13 -10.26 -12.04 -16.06
C CYS A 13 -9.32 -11.61 -14.92
N HIS A 14 -8.99 -10.32 -14.82
CA HIS A 14 -7.92 -9.83 -13.94
C HIS A 14 -8.40 -9.08 -12.70
N ASP A 15 -9.67 -8.71 -12.57
CA ASP A 15 -10.16 -7.89 -11.45
C ASP A 15 -9.93 -8.55 -10.08
N GLN A 16 -10.13 -9.87 -10.01
CA GLN A 16 -9.84 -10.65 -8.79
C GLN A 16 -8.36 -10.64 -8.40
N GLN A 17 -7.45 -10.57 -9.38
CA GLN A 17 -6.01 -10.46 -9.11
C GLN A 17 -5.67 -9.06 -8.58
N ILE A 18 -6.23 -8.00 -9.18
CA ILE A 18 -6.01 -6.62 -8.74
C ILE A 18 -6.54 -6.40 -7.32
N LYS A 19 -7.73 -6.95 -7.01
CA LYS A 19 -8.34 -6.88 -5.68
C LYS A 19 -7.73 -7.84 -4.65
N GLY A 20 -6.71 -8.59 -5.04
CA GLY A 20 -5.98 -9.48 -4.15
C GLY A 20 -6.70 -10.78 -3.78
N ALA A 21 -7.87 -11.09 -4.34
CA ALA A 21 -8.67 -12.26 -3.99
C ALA A 21 -7.94 -13.60 -4.23
N ASN A 22 -6.96 -13.62 -5.15
CA ASN A 22 -6.15 -14.79 -5.46
C ASN A 22 -4.86 -14.91 -4.62
N ARG A 23 -4.66 -14.04 -3.61
CA ARG A 23 -3.48 -14.07 -2.75
C ARG A 23 -3.63 -15.13 -1.67
N ALA A 24 -2.54 -15.85 -1.40
CA ALA A 24 -2.47 -16.85 -0.34
C ALA A 24 -2.22 -16.27 1.06
N GLY A 25 -1.73 -15.04 1.15
CA GLY A 25 -1.63 -14.25 2.39
C GLY A 25 -2.58 -13.05 2.36
N GLY A 26 -2.44 -12.13 3.31
CA GLY A 26 -3.30 -10.95 3.44
C GLY A 26 -3.54 -10.22 2.11
N LYS A 27 -4.80 -9.86 1.86
CA LYS A 27 -5.28 -9.27 0.61
C LYS A 27 -4.94 -7.78 0.53
N GLY A 28 -4.69 -7.12 1.66
CA GLY A 28 -4.27 -5.74 1.77
C GLY A 28 -2.76 -5.53 1.83
N LEU A 29 -2.35 -4.29 1.64
CA LEU A 29 -0.97 -3.83 1.89
C LEU A 29 -0.82 -3.51 3.38
N THR A 30 0.12 -4.17 4.06
CA THR A 30 0.48 -3.82 5.43
C THR A 30 1.19 -2.46 5.47
N VAL A 31 0.57 -1.50 6.14
CA VAL A 31 1.04 -0.10 6.17
C VAL A 31 1.77 0.17 7.49
N ILE A 32 1.11 -0.21 8.57
CA ILE A 32 1.55 -0.05 9.96
C ILE A 32 1.48 -1.44 10.58
N ALA A 33 2.48 -1.82 11.37
CA ALA A 33 2.46 -3.07 12.10
C ALA A 33 3.35 -3.00 13.34
N ILE A 34 3.09 -3.85 14.32
CA ILE A 34 3.96 -3.97 15.48
C ILE A 34 4.95 -5.11 15.21
N PRO A 35 6.24 -4.84 14.95
CA PRO A 35 7.22 -5.89 14.75
C PRO A 35 7.42 -6.69 16.03
N GLU A 36 7.74 -7.97 15.92
CA GLU A 36 8.23 -8.72 17.08
C GLU A 36 9.66 -8.32 17.45
N PHE A 37 9.93 -8.31 18.75
CA PHE A 37 11.25 -8.03 19.30
C PHE A 37 11.56 -8.99 20.44
N ASP A 38 12.78 -9.53 20.46
CA ASP A 38 13.34 -10.32 21.54
C ASP A 38 13.65 -9.43 22.75
N THR A 39 12.61 -9.03 23.48
CA THR A 39 12.73 -8.17 24.66
C THR A 39 13.49 -8.84 25.80
N ASP A 40 13.50 -10.18 25.84
CA ASP A 40 14.20 -10.95 26.86
C ASP A 40 15.72 -10.84 26.68
N SER A 41 16.23 -10.95 25.45
CA SER A 41 17.64 -10.70 25.16
C SER A 41 18.06 -9.26 25.44
N LEU A 42 17.20 -8.27 25.16
CA LEU A 42 17.47 -6.87 25.49
C LEU A 42 17.56 -6.67 27.02
N LEU A 43 16.59 -7.21 27.76
CA LEU A 43 16.56 -7.11 29.22
C LEU A 43 17.74 -7.86 29.87
N GLY A 44 18.14 -9.00 29.29
CA GLY A 44 19.29 -9.78 29.75
C GLY A 44 20.63 -9.03 29.71
N VAL A 45 20.73 -7.96 28.91
CA VAL A 45 21.89 -7.04 28.88
C VAL A 45 21.60 -5.69 29.53
N GLY A 46 20.50 -5.56 30.27
CA GLY A 46 20.13 -4.38 31.04
C GLY A 46 19.41 -3.29 30.25
N ILE A 47 19.00 -3.56 29.00
CA ILE A 47 18.25 -2.60 28.18
C ILE A 47 16.75 -2.92 28.29
N ASP A 48 16.03 -2.11 29.07
CA ASP A 48 14.58 -2.21 29.22
C ASP A 48 13.89 -1.29 28.18
N VAL A 49 13.17 -1.91 27.24
CA VAL A 49 12.35 -1.20 26.23
C VAL A 49 10.92 -0.95 26.68
N GLY A 50 10.56 -1.29 27.93
CA GLY A 50 9.21 -1.22 28.45
C GLY A 50 8.31 -2.33 27.93
N TYR A 51 6.99 -2.14 28.01
CA TYR A 51 6.03 -3.14 27.54
C TYR A 51 6.12 -3.30 26.01
N TRP A 52 6.21 -4.55 25.55
CA TRP A 52 6.10 -4.90 24.14
C TRP A 52 5.02 -5.99 23.96
N PRO A 53 4.05 -5.81 23.04
CA PRO A 53 3.00 -6.80 22.85
C PRO A 53 3.53 -8.04 22.12
N ALA A 54 2.88 -9.18 22.36
CA ALA A 54 3.14 -10.44 21.65
C ALA A 54 2.31 -10.55 20.36
N GLY A 55 2.74 -11.43 19.44
CA GLY A 55 2.01 -11.71 18.19
C GLY A 55 2.18 -10.62 17.13
N GLY A 56 3.36 -9.99 17.12
CA GLY A 56 3.70 -8.98 16.14
C GLY A 56 4.03 -9.58 14.77
N THR A 57 4.42 -8.72 13.83
CA THR A 57 4.88 -9.15 12.52
C THR A 57 6.33 -9.62 12.55
N ASP A 58 6.65 -10.57 11.67
CA ASP A 58 8.03 -10.89 11.32
C ASP A 58 8.69 -9.67 10.66
N GLY A 59 9.66 -9.10 11.36
CA GLY A 59 10.38 -7.90 10.93
C GLY A 59 9.50 -6.65 10.78
N ILE A 60 10.10 -5.64 10.15
CA ILE A 60 9.48 -4.33 9.92
C ILE A 60 8.93 -4.30 8.48
N PRO A 61 7.62 -4.12 8.28
CA PRO A 61 7.06 -4.04 6.93
C PRO A 61 7.68 -2.91 6.10
N PRO A 62 7.81 -3.06 4.77
CA PRO A 62 8.51 -2.09 3.92
C PRO A 62 7.98 -0.66 4.01
N LEU A 63 6.66 -0.48 4.14
CA LEU A 63 6.06 0.86 4.23
C LEU A 63 6.37 1.52 5.58
N LEU A 64 6.31 0.74 6.67
CA LEU A 64 6.71 1.21 8.00
C LEU A 64 8.21 1.51 8.04
N ASP A 65 9.06 0.66 7.45
CA ASP A 65 10.51 0.88 7.32
C ASP A 65 10.80 2.18 6.56
N PHE A 66 10.07 2.45 5.47
CA PHE A 66 10.15 3.71 4.72
C PHE A 66 9.77 4.91 5.56
N MET A 67 8.62 4.86 6.24
CA MET A 67 8.22 5.95 7.12
C MET A 67 9.23 6.14 8.26
N LEU A 68 9.69 5.07 8.91
CA LEU A 68 10.73 5.13 9.93
C LEU A 68 12.09 5.60 9.39
N SER A 69 12.34 5.52 8.09
CA SER A 69 13.58 6.03 7.49
C SER A 69 13.68 7.55 7.47
N GLY A 70 12.61 8.32 7.74
CA GLY A 70 12.70 9.78 7.86
C GLY A 70 13.52 10.28 9.08
N ASP A 71 13.98 9.38 9.96
CA ASP A 71 14.75 9.65 11.19
C ASP A 71 16.16 9.13 10.98
N GLU A 72 17.14 10.00 11.17
CA GLU A 72 18.54 9.66 10.90
C GLU A 72 19.08 8.58 11.85
N ALA A 73 18.71 8.63 13.14
CA ALA A 73 19.14 7.62 14.10
C ALA A 73 18.52 6.26 13.79
N TYR A 74 17.27 6.22 13.31
CA TYR A 74 16.67 4.99 12.79
C TYR A 74 17.45 4.46 11.57
N ARG A 75 17.76 5.30 10.58
CA ARG A 75 18.52 4.86 9.39
C ARG A 75 19.87 4.26 9.75
N GLN A 76 20.60 4.93 10.65
CA GLN A 76 21.89 4.44 11.13
C GLN A 76 21.76 3.10 11.84
N ALA A 77 20.81 2.97 12.77
CA ALA A 77 20.56 1.71 13.48
C ALA A 77 20.09 0.59 12.54
N ARG A 78 19.24 0.91 11.56
CA ARG A 78 18.71 -0.04 10.59
C ARG A 78 19.81 -0.55 9.66
N SER A 79 20.78 0.28 9.29
CA SER A 79 21.92 -0.16 8.47
C SER A 79 22.74 -1.29 9.11
N LEU A 80 22.79 -1.33 10.45
CA LEU A 80 23.54 -2.32 11.23
C LEU A 80 22.72 -3.57 11.57
N THR A 81 21.39 -3.46 11.53
CA THR A 81 20.45 -4.47 12.00
C THR A 81 19.54 -5.02 10.90
N SER A 82 19.65 -4.53 9.67
CA SER A 82 18.77 -4.89 8.54
C SER A 82 18.69 -6.38 8.22
N LYS A 83 19.74 -7.13 8.56
CA LYS A 83 19.86 -8.58 8.33
C LYS A 83 19.57 -9.44 9.56
N LEU A 84 19.23 -8.81 10.69
CA LEU A 84 18.90 -9.52 11.90
C LEU A 84 17.44 -9.96 11.87
N ASP A 85 17.21 -11.11 12.48
CA ASP A 85 15.90 -11.48 12.98
C ASP A 85 15.68 -10.73 14.30
N TYR A 86 14.67 -9.86 14.35
CA TYR A 86 14.37 -9.12 15.58
C TYR A 86 13.69 -10.00 16.64
N TYR A 87 13.11 -11.13 16.25
CA TYR A 87 12.48 -12.10 17.15
C TYR A 87 13.51 -12.96 17.91
N ASP A 88 14.73 -13.12 17.39
CA ASP A 88 15.83 -13.82 18.05
C ASP A 88 17.13 -13.03 17.96
N LEU A 89 17.46 -12.32 19.04
CA LEU A 89 18.68 -11.53 19.16
C LEU A 89 19.83 -12.30 19.83
N SER A 90 19.69 -13.61 20.06
CA SER A 90 20.67 -14.41 20.79
C SER A 90 22.06 -14.45 20.15
N GLN A 91 22.14 -14.28 18.83
CA GLN A 91 23.39 -14.26 18.06
C GLN A 91 23.87 -12.85 17.69
N ALA A 92 23.15 -11.80 18.14
CA ALA A 92 23.51 -10.42 17.85
C ALA A 92 24.73 -9.97 18.66
N THR A 93 25.60 -9.17 18.04
CA THR A 93 26.69 -8.48 18.74
C THR A 93 26.15 -7.41 19.69
N GLU A 94 26.92 -6.98 20.69
CA GLU A 94 26.53 -5.87 21.58
C GLU A 94 26.10 -4.60 20.82
N LYS A 95 26.84 -4.24 19.76
CA LYS A 95 26.48 -3.09 18.89
C LYS A 95 25.13 -3.32 18.21
N GLN A 96 24.87 -4.53 17.73
CA GLN A 96 23.59 -4.88 17.11
C GLN A 96 22.45 -4.88 18.11
N ILE A 97 22.65 -5.39 19.33
CA ILE A 97 21.65 -5.38 20.41
C ILE A 97 21.23 -3.94 20.75
N VAL A 98 22.21 -3.05 20.98
CA VAL A 98 21.93 -1.64 21.28
C VAL A 98 21.16 -0.96 20.14
N ASN A 99 21.54 -1.25 18.88
CA ASN A 99 20.84 -0.68 17.73
C ASN A 99 19.43 -1.29 17.54
N SER A 100 19.22 -2.57 17.83
CA SER A 100 17.89 -3.18 17.82
C SER A 100 16.98 -2.57 18.89
N ALA A 101 17.51 -2.29 20.09
CA ALA A 101 16.75 -1.58 21.11
C ALA A 101 16.41 -0.14 20.69
N LEU A 102 17.34 0.57 20.02
CA LEU A 102 17.05 1.88 19.46
C LEU A 102 15.94 1.81 18.40
N ILE A 103 15.93 0.78 17.55
CA ILE A 103 14.84 0.57 16.58
C ILE A 103 13.50 0.37 17.31
N ALA A 104 13.44 -0.46 18.35
CA ALA A 104 12.22 -0.65 19.16
C ALA A 104 11.70 0.67 19.73
N TRP A 105 12.59 1.52 20.28
CA TRP A 105 12.22 2.85 20.74
C TRP A 105 11.76 3.77 19.61
N LYS A 106 12.38 3.73 18.44
CA LYS A 106 11.98 4.52 17.27
C LYS A 106 10.60 4.11 16.74
N VAL A 107 10.25 2.83 16.81
CA VAL A 107 8.89 2.35 16.53
C VAL A 107 7.88 2.93 17.53
N LYS A 108 8.18 2.91 18.83
CA LYS A 108 7.31 3.53 19.85
C LYS A 108 7.15 5.04 19.65
N GLN A 109 8.25 5.76 19.41
CA GLN A 109 8.22 7.19 19.12
C GLN A 109 7.37 7.49 17.88
N PHE A 110 7.52 6.70 16.81
CA PHE A 110 6.70 6.84 15.61
C PHE A 110 5.21 6.76 15.91
N TYR A 111 4.76 5.77 16.66
CA TYR A 111 3.34 5.64 17.02
C TYR A 111 2.87 6.73 17.97
N HIS A 112 3.69 7.08 18.95
CA HIS A 112 3.39 8.14 19.91
C HIS A 112 3.10 9.48 19.22
N ASP A 113 3.93 9.83 18.23
CA ASP A 113 3.83 11.09 17.50
C ASP A 113 2.73 11.04 16.44
N ALA A 114 2.59 9.91 15.73
CA ALA A 114 1.49 9.69 14.78
C ALA A 114 0.10 9.86 15.43
N ILE A 115 -0.08 9.35 16.66
CA ILE A 115 -1.34 9.47 17.40
C ILE A 115 -1.64 10.92 17.79
N ARG A 116 -0.62 11.69 18.21
CA ARG A 116 -0.79 13.06 18.71
C ARG A 116 -1.01 14.08 17.61
N GLU A 117 -0.26 13.95 16.54
CA GLU A 117 -0.15 14.97 15.51
C GLU A 117 -0.95 14.61 14.25
N GLY A 118 -1.30 13.33 14.06
CA GLY A 118 -2.12 12.87 12.95
C GLY A 118 -1.44 13.11 11.58
N PRO A 119 -2.19 13.59 10.56
CA PRO A 119 -1.66 13.72 9.19
C PRO A 119 -0.38 14.54 9.06
N ASP A 120 -0.21 15.59 9.88
CA ASP A 120 0.96 16.47 9.81
C ASP A 120 2.26 15.73 10.15
N PHE A 121 2.20 14.74 11.04
CA PHE A 121 3.33 13.87 11.35
C PHE A 121 3.75 13.06 10.13
N PHE A 122 2.80 12.37 9.49
CA PHE A 122 3.07 11.57 8.29
C PHE A 122 3.60 12.42 7.15
N GLN A 123 3.06 13.63 6.96
CA GLN A 123 3.56 14.55 5.95
C GLN A 123 5.03 14.87 6.19
N ARG A 124 5.39 15.38 7.37
CA ARG A 124 6.81 15.70 7.69
C ARG A 124 7.70 14.47 7.58
N ARG A 125 7.17 13.28 7.89
CA ARG A 125 7.89 12.02 7.80
C ARG A 125 8.24 11.65 6.36
N ILE A 126 7.24 11.68 5.48
CA ILE A 126 7.40 11.31 4.07
C ILE A 126 8.21 12.39 3.36
N GLU A 127 8.00 13.68 3.63
CA GLU A 127 8.82 14.76 3.09
C GLU A 127 10.30 14.63 3.48
N LYS A 128 10.61 14.25 4.73
CA LYS A 128 11.98 13.95 5.16
C LYS A 128 12.58 12.71 4.50
N ALA A 129 11.77 11.67 4.29
CA ALA A 129 12.21 10.44 3.62
C ALA A 129 12.45 10.64 2.12
N THR A 130 11.66 11.53 1.49
CA THR A 130 11.68 11.79 0.05
C THR A 130 12.55 12.98 -0.35
N GLY A 131 12.80 13.92 0.55
CA GLY A 131 13.43 15.20 0.25
C GLY A 131 12.54 16.16 -0.54
N ASN A 132 11.27 15.82 -0.77
CA ASN A 132 10.32 16.58 -1.58
C ASN A 132 9.11 16.99 -0.75
N ALA A 133 8.60 18.20 -0.97
CA ALA A 133 7.37 18.67 -0.35
C ALA A 133 6.14 17.95 -0.94
N LEU A 134 5.14 17.68 -0.11
CA LEU A 134 3.89 17.04 -0.51
C LEU A 134 2.73 18.03 -0.52
N SER A 135 1.91 17.98 -1.55
CA SER A 135 0.63 18.68 -1.57
C SER A 135 -0.39 18.00 -0.63
N ALA A 136 -1.40 18.76 -0.20
CA ALA A 136 -2.51 18.21 0.58
C ALA A 136 -3.20 17.04 -0.15
N GLN A 137 -3.38 17.13 -1.48
CA GLN A 137 -3.99 16.06 -2.26
C GLN A 137 -3.15 14.78 -2.27
N GLN A 138 -1.82 14.90 -2.39
CA GLN A 138 -0.92 13.75 -2.29
C GLN A 138 -1.01 13.12 -0.90
N MET A 139 -1.07 13.93 0.16
CA MET A 139 -1.23 13.42 1.52
C MET A 139 -2.55 12.68 1.73
N VAL A 140 -3.67 13.17 1.18
CA VAL A 140 -4.95 12.46 1.24
C VAL A 140 -4.83 11.09 0.54
N SER A 141 -4.21 11.03 -0.64
CA SER A 141 -4.01 9.78 -1.36
C SER A 141 -3.08 8.81 -0.63
N LEU A 142 -1.96 9.29 -0.07
CA LEU A 142 -0.97 8.47 0.65
C LEU A 142 -1.50 7.93 1.98
N LEU A 143 -2.47 8.61 2.60
CA LEU A 143 -3.11 8.16 3.83
C LEU A 143 -4.44 7.45 3.61
N ALA A 144 -5.03 7.48 2.40
CA ALA A 144 -6.28 6.82 2.05
C ALA A 144 -7.39 6.96 3.11
N LEU A 145 -7.55 8.16 3.69
CA LEU A 145 -8.50 8.41 4.78
C LEU A 145 -8.31 7.49 6.01
N MET A 146 -7.07 7.21 6.39
CA MET A 146 -6.72 6.39 7.56
C MET A 146 -7.52 6.84 8.80
N PRO A 147 -8.33 5.94 9.41
CA PRO A 147 -9.14 6.30 10.55
C PRO A 147 -8.27 6.67 11.74
N ARG A 148 -8.52 7.83 12.36
CA ARG A 148 -7.84 8.22 13.61
C ARG A 148 -8.07 7.20 14.74
N SER A 149 -9.26 6.58 14.76
CA SER A 149 -9.57 5.50 15.70
C SER A 149 -8.65 4.30 15.56
N ALA A 150 -8.24 3.95 14.32
CA ALA A 150 -7.30 2.86 14.08
C ALA A 150 -5.93 3.17 14.69
N LEU A 151 -5.43 4.40 14.54
CA LEU A 151 -4.19 4.82 15.21
C LEU A 151 -4.32 4.84 16.73
N ASN A 152 -5.45 5.30 17.26
CA ASN A 152 -5.69 5.35 18.71
C ASN A 152 -5.65 3.96 19.36
N THR A 153 -6.12 2.91 18.66
CA THR A 153 -6.01 1.52 19.13
C THR A 153 -4.57 1.15 19.49
N ILE A 154 -3.58 1.71 18.79
CA ILE A 154 -2.16 1.47 19.08
C ILE A 154 -1.80 1.95 20.48
N GLY A 155 -2.18 3.18 20.84
CA GLY A 155 -1.86 3.76 22.16
C GLY A 155 -2.74 3.23 23.30
N THR A 156 -3.97 2.79 23.03
CA THR A 156 -4.90 2.36 24.08
C THR A 156 -4.87 0.87 24.37
N THR A 157 -4.62 0.05 23.35
CA THR A 157 -4.77 -1.41 23.44
C THR A 157 -3.45 -2.14 23.23
N ILE A 158 -2.65 -1.70 22.27
CA ILE A 158 -1.40 -2.37 21.86
C ILE A 158 -0.21 -1.93 22.72
N PHE A 159 -0.07 -0.63 23.00
CA PHE A 159 0.96 -0.06 23.86
C PHE A 159 0.31 0.81 24.95
N PRO A 160 -0.28 0.21 25.99
CA PRO A 160 -1.06 0.95 27.00
C PRO A 160 -0.26 1.99 27.79
N ASN A 161 1.07 1.88 27.84
CA ASN A 161 1.97 2.80 28.54
C ASN A 161 2.80 3.69 27.58
N LEU A 162 2.44 3.75 26.30
CA LEU A 162 3.25 4.35 25.24
C LEU A 162 3.75 5.76 25.60
N ASP A 163 2.84 6.60 26.09
CA ASP A 163 3.11 7.99 26.46
C ASP A 163 4.17 8.10 27.55
N ALA A 164 3.97 7.40 28.67
CA ALA A 164 4.88 7.46 29.80
C ALA A 164 6.25 6.82 29.48
N GLU A 165 6.29 5.83 28.61
CA GLU A 165 7.53 5.17 28.18
C GLU A 165 8.33 6.04 27.21
N VAL A 166 7.69 6.62 26.19
CA VAL A 166 8.35 7.48 25.20
C VAL A 166 8.89 8.76 25.84
N GLU A 167 8.13 9.39 26.73
CA GLU A 167 8.59 10.60 27.42
C GLU A 167 9.80 10.30 28.33
N ARG A 168 9.83 9.14 28.98
CA ARG A 168 10.99 8.70 29.75
C ARG A 168 12.22 8.48 28.86
N PHE A 169 12.03 7.83 27.71
CA PHE A 169 13.10 7.62 26.74
C PHE A 169 13.67 8.92 26.21
N ARG A 170 12.83 9.91 25.90
CA ARG A 170 13.26 11.25 25.44
C ARG A 170 14.12 11.98 26.46
N GLN A 171 13.84 11.81 27.76
CA GLN A 171 14.60 12.47 28.82
C GLN A 171 16.03 11.93 28.96
N ALA A 172 16.25 10.64 28.69
CA ALA A 172 17.55 10.00 28.92
C ALA A 172 17.87 8.85 27.94
N PRO A 173 17.91 9.10 26.61
CA PRO A 173 18.00 8.03 25.62
C PRO A 173 19.32 7.23 25.73
N LYS A 174 20.45 7.93 25.99
CA LYS A 174 21.76 7.28 26.18
C LYS A 174 21.78 6.37 27.41
N ALA A 175 21.18 6.80 28.52
CA ALA A 175 21.13 5.99 29.74
C ALA A 175 20.30 4.72 29.55
N MET A 176 19.18 4.83 28.84
CA MET A 176 18.28 3.70 28.57
C MET A 176 18.82 2.71 27.52
N LEU A 177 19.85 3.08 26.76
CA LEU A 177 20.54 2.22 25.79
C LEU A 177 21.91 1.74 26.28
N THR A 178 22.24 1.96 27.56
CA THR A 178 23.51 1.53 28.14
C THR A 178 23.43 0.07 28.57
N LEU A 179 24.41 -0.74 28.14
CA LEU A 179 24.54 -2.14 28.57
C LEU A 179 24.90 -2.20 30.06
N SER A 180 24.21 -3.04 30.82
CA SER A 180 24.62 -3.35 32.18
C SER A 180 25.86 -4.26 32.13
N VAL A 181 27.01 -3.73 32.54
CA VAL A 181 28.20 -4.54 32.77
C VAL A 181 28.01 -5.26 34.10
N ASP A 182 27.42 -6.46 34.08
CA ASP A 182 27.44 -7.30 35.28
C ASP A 182 28.84 -7.92 35.42
N PRO A 183 29.58 -7.65 36.51
CA PRO A 183 30.81 -8.35 36.80
C PRO A 183 30.44 -9.79 37.15
N LYS A 184 30.66 -10.74 36.23
CA LYS A 184 30.50 -12.17 36.54
C LYS A 184 31.33 -12.51 37.80
N GLU A 185 30.65 -12.75 38.92
CA GLU A 185 31.21 -13.37 40.11
C GLU A 185 31.63 -14.82 39.81
N ASP A 186 32.81 -15.14 40.31
CA ASP A 186 33.38 -16.46 40.58
C ASP A 186 33.73 -17.43 39.44
N ALA A 187 34.95 -17.27 38.94
CA ALA A 187 35.85 -18.41 38.69
C ALA A 187 37.12 -18.26 39.55
N PRO A 188 37.66 -19.33 40.18
CA PRO A 188 38.75 -19.18 41.11
C PRO A 188 40.03 -18.73 40.41
N SER A 189 40.66 -17.73 41.02
CA SER A 189 41.98 -17.19 40.72
C SER A 189 43.00 -18.27 40.34
N GLU A 190 43.33 -18.36 39.05
CA GLU A 190 44.70 -18.66 38.63
C GLU A 190 45.34 -17.41 38.02
N THR A 191 46.40 -17.00 38.68
CA THR A 191 47.28 -15.89 38.30
C THR A 191 47.88 -16.14 36.91
N VAL A 192 47.43 -15.39 35.91
CA VAL A 192 48.22 -15.16 34.68
C VAL A 192 48.29 -13.67 34.41
N ASN A 193 49.49 -13.16 34.59
CA ASN A 193 49.88 -11.78 34.36
C ASN A 193 50.05 -11.56 32.85
N SER A 194 49.12 -10.88 32.19
CA SER A 194 49.40 -10.20 30.93
C SER A 194 48.43 -9.04 30.69
N ARG A 195 49.03 -7.87 30.54
CA ARG A 195 48.42 -6.62 30.09
C ARG A 195 47.72 -6.82 28.74
N ASN A 196 46.40 -6.70 28.72
CA ASN A 196 45.63 -6.00 27.68
C ASN A 196 44.15 -6.05 28.08
N GLN A 197 43.69 -5.02 28.79
CA GLN A 197 42.28 -4.80 29.06
C GLN A 197 41.79 -3.79 28.03
N VAL A 198 41.26 -4.29 26.91
CA VAL A 198 40.41 -3.50 26.02
C VAL A 198 39.02 -3.62 26.61
N GLY A 199 38.67 -2.70 27.52
CA GLY A 199 37.26 -2.44 27.79
C GLY A 199 36.67 -1.87 26.49
N ALA A 200 35.61 -2.49 25.99
CA ALA A 200 34.86 -1.96 24.87
C ALA A 200 34.18 -0.66 25.32
N HIS A 201 34.93 0.45 25.23
CA HIS A 201 34.37 1.78 25.27
C HIS A 201 33.66 1.96 23.93
N ILE A 202 32.37 1.59 23.87
CA ILE A 202 31.55 1.92 22.72
C ILE A 202 31.41 3.43 22.72
N ASP A 203 31.99 4.07 21.71
CA ASP A 203 31.93 5.51 21.53
C ASP A 203 30.53 5.90 21.05
N PHE A 204 29.71 6.42 21.96
CA PHE A 204 28.38 6.96 21.65
C PHE A 204 28.44 8.26 20.81
N SER A 205 29.64 8.74 20.41
CA SER A 205 29.78 9.86 19.48
C SER A 205 29.32 9.54 18.05
N GLU A 206 29.22 8.26 17.67
CA GLU A 206 28.74 7.86 16.34
C GLU A 206 27.20 7.79 16.23
N ILE A 207 26.46 7.79 17.35
CA ILE A 207 24.98 7.87 17.32
C ILE A 207 24.62 9.34 17.49
N SER A 208 24.41 10.02 16.37
CA SER A 208 23.94 11.41 16.36
C SER A 208 22.49 11.49 16.86
N LEU A 209 22.33 11.56 18.19
CA LEU A 209 21.04 11.85 18.85
C LEU A 209 20.74 13.35 18.91
N ASP A 210 21.68 14.19 18.46
CA ASP A 210 21.66 15.63 18.64
C ASP A 210 21.11 16.31 17.37
N GLN A 211 19.84 16.10 17.04
CA GLN A 211 19.13 16.95 16.08
C GLN A 211 17.60 16.78 16.15
N ASP A 212 17.01 17.31 17.21
CA ASP A 212 15.65 17.84 17.11
C ASP A 212 15.71 19.36 16.96
N ILE A 213 15.12 19.78 15.86
CA ILE A 213 15.03 21.14 15.33
C ILE A 213 14.52 22.07 16.43
N ALA A 214 15.23 23.17 16.61
CA ALA A 214 14.81 24.30 17.42
C ALA A 214 13.36 24.68 17.09
N LEU A 215 12.50 24.68 18.10
CA LEU A 215 11.25 25.42 18.07
C LEU A 215 11.63 26.89 17.88
N ASN A 216 11.49 27.39 16.65
CA ASN A 216 11.49 28.83 16.46
C ASN A 216 10.17 29.35 17.02
N ASP A 217 10.30 30.03 18.15
CA ASP A 217 9.42 31.06 18.64
C ASP A 217 9.01 31.98 17.46
N ASP A 218 7.72 31.99 17.15
CA ASP A 218 6.93 33.12 16.61
C ASP A 218 5.66 32.59 15.91
N ILE A 219 4.75 31.99 16.70
CA ILE A 219 3.32 32.06 16.36
C ILE A 219 2.67 32.77 17.53
N ASN A 220 2.49 34.07 17.33
CA ASN A 220 1.72 34.94 18.20
C ASN A 220 0.27 34.45 18.25
N PHE A 221 -0.08 33.69 19.28
CA PHE A 221 -1.47 33.40 19.63
C PHE A 221 -2.00 34.56 20.45
N GLU A 222 -2.58 35.55 19.80
CA GLU A 222 -3.60 36.40 20.40
C GLU A 222 -4.43 37.09 19.31
N GLU A 223 -5.74 37.06 19.54
CA GLU A 223 -6.84 37.79 18.90
C GLU A 223 -7.59 37.11 17.72
N ASP A 224 -8.82 36.74 18.07
CA ASP A 224 -10.02 36.54 17.24
C ASP A 224 -10.28 35.17 16.60
N ILE A 225 -10.60 34.20 17.46
CA ILE A 225 -11.65 33.23 17.13
C ILE A 225 -12.76 33.36 18.19
N ASN A 226 -13.71 34.26 17.93
CA ASN A 226 -14.96 34.34 18.67
C ASN A 226 -15.82 33.13 18.24
N LEU A 227 -15.80 32.05 19.02
CA LEU A 227 -16.63 30.85 18.83
C LEU A 227 -17.86 30.88 19.76
N ASP A 228 -18.58 31.99 19.73
CA ASP A 228 -19.95 32.06 20.22
C ASP A 228 -20.73 32.89 19.18
N ASP A 229 -21.90 32.40 18.79
CA ASP A 229 -22.86 32.97 17.82
C ASP A 229 -22.76 32.47 16.37
N ASP A 230 -22.95 31.17 16.09
CA ASP A 230 -23.70 30.71 14.88
C ASP A 230 -23.82 29.18 14.77
N ILE A 231 -24.24 28.52 15.85
CA ILE A 231 -24.74 27.14 15.76
C ILE A 231 -26.05 27.04 16.55
N ASN A 232 -27.14 27.47 15.91
CA ASN A 232 -28.48 27.14 16.36
C ASN A 232 -28.88 25.78 15.75
N PHE A 233 -28.59 24.68 16.46
CA PHE A 233 -29.04 23.32 16.09
C PHE A 233 -30.40 22.96 16.70
N GLU A 234 -31.35 23.88 16.69
CA GLU A 234 -32.76 23.56 16.84
C GLU A 234 -33.53 24.39 15.80
N GLU A 235 -34.41 23.71 15.06
CA GLU A 235 -35.21 24.19 13.91
C GLU A 235 -34.54 24.00 12.52
N ASP A 236 -34.59 22.76 12.00
CA ASP A 236 -35.04 22.43 10.63
C ASP A 236 -34.61 21.02 10.17
N ILE A 237 -35.00 19.98 10.92
CA ILE A 237 -35.15 18.62 10.38
C ILE A 237 -36.56 18.13 10.75
N ASN A 238 -37.57 18.69 10.09
CA ASN A 238 -38.89 18.08 10.06
C ASN A 238 -38.82 16.84 9.15
N LEU A 239 -38.62 15.67 9.76
CA LEU A 239 -38.82 14.35 9.15
C LEU A 239 -40.18 13.74 9.57
N ASP A 240 -41.18 14.59 9.74
CA ASP A 240 -42.58 14.19 9.84
C ASP A 240 -43.30 14.86 8.67
N ASP A 241 -43.38 14.14 7.55
CA ASP A 241 -44.52 14.06 6.64
C ASP A 241 -44.08 13.28 5.38
N ASP A 242 -44.87 12.26 5.01
CA ASP A 242 -44.79 11.45 3.77
C ASP A 242 -44.10 10.07 3.80
N ILE A 243 -44.23 9.30 4.89
CA ILE A 243 -44.24 7.82 4.78
C ILE A 243 -45.57 7.30 5.33
N ASP A 244 -46.55 7.14 4.44
CA ASP A 244 -47.84 6.52 4.77
C ASP A 244 -47.67 4.99 4.92
N LEU A 245 -47.31 4.57 6.14
CA LEU A 245 -47.16 3.15 6.54
C LEU A 245 -48.50 2.40 6.66
N ALA A 246 -49.61 2.95 6.17
CA ALA A 246 -50.93 2.33 6.25
C ALA A 246 -51.26 1.32 5.13
N ASP A 247 -50.43 1.18 4.09
CA ASP A 247 -50.74 0.33 2.91
C ASP A 247 -50.10 -1.07 2.90
N LEU A 248 -49.50 -1.52 4.02
CA LEU A 248 -48.99 -2.91 4.15
C LEU A 248 -49.87 -3.82 5.02
N SER A 249 -51.10 -3.40 5.32
CA SER A 249 -52.05 -4.19 6.11
C SER A 249 -53.33 -4.56 5.37
N SER A 250 -53.21 -4.92 4.08
CA SER A 250 -54.25 -5.69 3.40
C SER A 250 -53.92 -7.19 3.46
N PRO A 251 -54.70 -8.02 4.18
CA PRO A 251 -54.54 -9.45 4.15
C PRO A 251 -55.09 -9.96 2.80
N SER A 252 -54.22 -10.16 1.83
CA SER A 252 -54.57 -10.97 0.65
C SER A 252 -54.73 -12.41 1.12
N HIS A 253 -56.00 -12.81 1.23
CA HIS A 253 -56.51 -14.16 1.07
C HIS A 253 -55.49 -15.16 0.55
N LEU A 254 -55.13 -16.12 1.40
CA LEU A 254 -54.90 -17.55 1.09
C LEU A 254 -54.67 -18.28 2.43
N SER A 255 -55.65 -18.19 3.32
CA SER A 255 -55.82 -19.17 4.38
C SER A 255 -56.75 -20.24 3.83
N ASP A 256 -56.18 -21.29 3.23
CA ASP A 256 -56.84 -22.58 3.10
C ASP A 256 -55.76 -23.63 2.83
N GLU A 257 -55.64 -24.55 3.80
CA GLU A 257 -55.01 -25.86 3.67
C GLU A 257 -53.49 -25.93 3.51
N LEU A 258 -52.71 -25.70 4.58
CA LEU A 258 -51.52 -26.51 4.86
C LEU A 258 -51.34 -26.67 6.39
N ASP A 259 -51.26 -27.92 6.85
CA ASP A 259 -51.14 -28.34 8.24
C ASP A 259 -49.93 -27.72 8.97
N ASP A 260 -50.17 -27.17 10.16
CA ASP A 260 -49.20 -26.57 11.07
C ASP A 260 -48.29 -27.60 11.79
N GLU A 261 -47.83 -28.65 11.11
CA GLU A 261 -46.98 -29.69 11.74
C GLU A 261 -45.65 -29.99 11.03
N TYR A 262 -45.21 -29.21 10.02
CA TYR A 262 -43.93 -29.48 9.35
C TYR A 262 -43.21 -28.26 8.74
N VAL A 263 -43.13 -27.11 9.43
CA VAL A 263 -42.30 -25.97 8.97
C VAL A 263 -41.50 -25.28 10.08
N ASP A 264 -40.99 -26.02 11.07
CA ASP A 264 -40.06 -25.46 12.08
C ASP A 264 -38.59 -25.92 11.90
N ASP A 265 -38.30 -26.71 10.86
CA ASP A 265 -36.97 -27.33 10.65
C ASP A 265 -36.23 -26.87 9.38
N LEU A 266 -36.70 -25.84 8.65
CA LEU A 266 -36.05 -25.37 7.41
C LEU A 266 -35.77 -23.86 7.34
N ILE A 267 -35.92 -23.14 8.45
CA ILE A 267 -35.31 -21.81 8.57
C ILE A 267 -34.12 -21.99 9.49
N GLU A 268 -32.94 -22.28 8.91
CA GLU A 268 -31.69 -22.02 9.61
C GLU A 268 -31.72 -20.56 10.03
N LYS A 269 -31.92 -20.32 11.33
CA LYS A 269 -31.75 -18.99 11.90
C LYS A 269 -30.30 -18.60 11.58
N PRO A 270 -30.05 -17.47 10.88
CA PRO A 270 -28.69 -17.08 10.59
C PRO A 270 -27.93 -17.03 11.91
N ASP A 271 -26.76 -17.66 11.94
CA ASP A 271 -25.89 -17.64 13.10
C ASP A 271 -25.62 -16.18 13.46
N GLN A 272 -26.28 -15.69 14.50
CA GLN A 272 -26.15 -14.32 14.99
C GLN A 272 -24.75 -14.03 15.54
N ASN A 273 -23.85 -15.02 15.53
CA ASN A 273 -22.49 -14.94 16.00
C ASN A 273 -21.43 -15.01 14.87
N GLN A 274 -21.85 -15.03 13.59
CA GLN A 274 -20.93 -14.85 12.48
C GLN A 274 -20.61 -13.36 12.29
N ARG A 275 -19.68 -12.86 13.10
CA ARG A 275 -19.08 -11.55 12.88
C ARG A 275 -18.29 -11.62 11.57
N VAL A 276 -18.60 -10.74 10.62
CA VAL A 276 -17.77 -10.55 9.42
C VAL A 276 -16.37 -10.19 9.91
N ASP A 277 -15.34 -10.89 9.42
CA ASP A 277 -13.96 -10.57 9.78
C ASP A 277 -13.55 -9.21 9.20
N ASP A 278 -12.57 -8.55 9.82
CA ASP A 278 -12.21 -7.16 9.47
C ASP A 278 -11.64 -7.06 8.03
N GLU A 279 -10.98 -8.11 7.53
CA GLU A 279 -10.46 -8.16 6.16
C GLU A 279 -11.60 -8.28 5.13
N GLU A 280 -12.60 -9.13 5.39
CA GLU A 280 -13.81 -9.33 4.61
C GLU A 280 -14.67 -8.06 4.61
N TRP A 281 -14.78 -7.39 5.75
CA TRP A 281 -15.44 -6.09 5.87
C TRP A 281 -14.81 -5.05 4.94
N ALA A 282 -13.48 -5.04 4.81
CA ALA A 282 -12.76 -4.15 3.91
C ALA A 282 -12.78 -4.60 2.44
N SER A 283 -13.64 -5.54 2.03
CA SER A 283 -13.62 -6.12 0.68
C SER A 283 -13.90 -5.18 -0.48
N ALA A 284 -14.61 -4.09 -0.24
CA ALA A 284 -14.81 -3.00 -1.19
C ALA A 284 -13.66 -1.96 -1.19
N GLY A 285 -12.65 -2.18 -0.36
CA GLY A 285 -11.52 -1.30 -0.10
C GLY A 285 -11.61 -0.60 1.26
N GLY A 286 -10.46 -0.16 1.76
CA GLY A 286 -10.35 0.55 3.04
C GLY A 286 -9.41 -0.12 4.04
N TRP A 287 -9.41 0.42 5.25
CA TRP A 287 -8.50 0.03 6.33
C TRP A 287 -9.09 -1.09 7.19
N TYR A 288 -8.25 -2.04 7.58
CA TYR A 288 -8.61 -3.11 8.50
C TYR A 288 -7.43 -3.53 9.38
N TRP A 289 -7.74 -4.06 10.56
CA TRP A 289 -6.74 -4.64 11.46
C TRP A 289 -6.70 -6.15 11.28
N GLU A 290 -5.50 -6.71 11.27
CA GLU A 290 -5.25 -8.14 11.26
C GLU A 290 -3.86 -8.38 11.88
N ASP A 291 -3.72 -9.35 12.79
CA ASP A 291 -2.42 -9.79 13.34
C ASP A 291 -1.45 -8.64 13.68
N MET A 292 -1.86 -7.74 14.58
CA MET A 292 -1.08 -6.57 15.03
C MET A 292 -0.64 -5.62 13.91
N SER A 293 -1.36 -5.66 12.78
CA SER A 293 -1.10 -4.89 11.58
C SER A 293 -2.33 -4.13 11.12
N LEU A 294 -2.13 -2.88 10.75
CA LEU A 294 -3.12 -2.05 10.06
C LEU A 294 -2.80 -2.08 8.56
N SER A 295 -3.70 -2.72 7.82
CA SER A 295 -3.56 -2.98 6.40
C SER A 295 -4.59 -2.20 5.59
N PHE A 296 -4.25 -1.88 4.35
CA PHE A 296 -5.15 -1.22 3.40
C PHE A 296 -5.53 -2.17 2.26
N ARG A 297 -6.83 -2.42 2.09
CA ARG A 297 -7.39 -3.17 0.96
C ARG A 297 -7.67 -2.20 -0.20
N PRO A 298 -7.13 -2.45 -1.41
CA PRO A 298 -7.38 -1.58 -2.56
C PRO A 298 -8.83 -1.64 -3.02
N THR A 299 -9.34 -0.54 -3.58
CA THR A 299 -10.70 -0.47 -4.11
C THR A 299 -10.84 -1.13 -5.49
N GLY A 300 -9.73 -1.23 -6.25
CA GLY A 300 -9.72 -1.83 -7.59
C GLY A 300 -8.56 -1.33 -8.46
N HIS A 301 -8.73 -1.42 -9.78
CA HIS A 301 -7.78 -0.85 -10.73
C HIS A 301 -7.70 0.67 -10.57
N ALA A 302 -6.49 1.21 -10.74
CA ALA A 302 -6.17 2.62 -10.54
C ALA A 302 -6.48 3.16 -9.13
N ASP A 303 -6.35 2.32 -8.10
CA ASP A 303 -6.44 2.73 -6.70
C ASP A 303 -5.42 3.86 -6.40
N PRO A 304 -5.89 5.05 -5.95
CA PRO A 304 -5.00 6.20 -5.74
C PRO A 304 -3.92 5.96 -4.69
N PHE A 305 -4.20 5.18 -3.66
CA PHE A 305 -3.25 4.91 -2.59
C PHE A 305 -2.07 4.09 -3.12
N LEU A 306 -2.34 3.00 -3.86
CA LEU A 306 -1.27 2.21 -4.45
C LEU A 306 -0.47 2.98 -5.51
N ILE A 307 -1.15 3.72 -6.41
CA ILE A 307 -0.45 4.53 -7.44
C ILE A 307 0.53 5.50 -6.78
N ASN A 308 0.06 6.27 -5.80
CA ASN A 308 0.89 7.30 -5.17
C ASN A 308 2.05 6.68 -4.38
N TRP A 309 1.84 5.54 -3.70
CA TRP A 309 2.93 4.87 -2.99
C TRP A 309 3.98 4.27 -3.93
N ILE A 310 3.58 3.72 -5.08
CA ILE A 310 4.52 3.23 -6.10
C ILE A 310 5.36 4.39 -6.65
N GLU A 311 4.72 5.52 -6.98
CA GLU A 311 5.42 6.71 -7.49
C GLU A 311 6.39 7.28 -6.45
N VAL A 312 5.95 7.43 -5.19
CA VAL A 312 6.82 7.88 -4.10
C VAL A 312 7.99 6.91 -3.91
N ALA A 313 7.75 5.61 -3.86
CA ALA A 313 8.78 4.61 -3.64
C ALA A 313 9.83 4.55 -4.77
N GLY A 314 9.44 4.83 -6.01
CA GLY A 314 10.38 4.87 -7.12
C GLY A 314 11.11 6.21 -7.28
N SER A 315 10.50 7.31 -6.84
CA SER A 315 11.05 8.66 -7.04
C SER A 315 12.36 8.96 -6.32
N ILE A 316 12.78 8.12 -5.36
CA ILE A 316 14.02 8.29 -4.58
C ILE A 316 14.88 7.03 -4.67
N GLN A 317 16.19 7.22 -4.83
CA GLN A 317 17.18 6.14 -4.87
C GLN A 317 17.86 5.97 -3.50
N THR A 318 17.11 5.51 -2.48
CA THR A 318 17.67 5.05 -1.20
C THR A 318 17.40 3.57 -1.01
N ASP A 319 18.21 2.89 -0.19
CA ASP A 319 18.02 1.46 0.12
C ASP A 319 16.60 1.14 0.59
N THR A 320 16.00 2.02 1.39
CA THR A 320 14.63 1.83 1.90
C THR A 320 13.58 2.05 0.81
N SER A 321 13.77 3.05 -0.04
CA SER A 321 12.89 3.29 -1.19
C SER A 321 12.94 2.13 -2.19
N THR A 322 14.12 1.58 -2.45
CA THR A 322 14.31 0.38 -3.28
C THR A 322 13.60 -0.84 -2.70
N ARG A 323 13.69 -1.06 -1.37
CA ARG A 323 12.94 -2.14 -0.70
C ARG A 323 11.43 -1.94 -0.81
N LEU A 324 10.95 -0.72 -0.60
CA LEU A 324 9.53 -0.42 -0.73
C LEU A 324 9.05 -0.61 -2.17
N SER A 325 9.78 -0.07 -3.16
CA SER A 325 9.46 -0.24 -4.58
C SER A 325 9.40 -1.72 -4.93
N ALA A 326 10.40 -2.52 -4.55
CA ALA A 326 10.42 -3.96 -4.81
C ALA A 326 9.21 -4.68 -4.17
N ALA A 327 8.79 -4.27 -2.97
CA ALA A 327 7.62 -4.84 -2.32
C ALA A 327 6.30 -4.49 -3.02
N LEU A 328 6.20 -3.28 -3.57
CA LEU A 328 5.00 -2.80 -4.29
C LEU A 328 4.94 -3.29 -5.75
N THR A 329 6.08 -3.64 -6.36
CA THR A 329 6.17 -4.09 -7.76
C THR A 329 6.49 -5.57 -7.90
N ALA A 330 6.58 -6.34 -6.82
CA ALA A 330 6.73 -7.79 -6.90
C ALA A 330 5.53 -8.45 -7.64
N ASN A 331 5.77 -9.60 -8.26
CA ASN A 331 4.72 -10.37 -8.95
C ASN A 331 3.53 -10.77 -8.05
N ALA A 332 3.79 -10.91 -6.75
CA ALA A 332 2.79 -11.18 -5.73
C ALA A 332 2.49 -9.94 -4.87
N ALA A 333 2.78 -8.73 -5.35
CA ALA A 333 2.41 -7.49 -4.66
C ALA A 333 0.90 -7.24 -4.73
N VAL A 334 0.41 -6.44 -3.79
CA VAL A 334 -0.99 -6.00 -3.74
C VAL A 334 -1.25 -5.15 -4.98
N GLY A 335 -2.39 -5.34 -5.65
CA GLY A 335 -2.69 -4.69 -6.92
C GLY A 335 -2.00 -5.30 -8.14
N SER A 336 -0.87 -5.99 -8.01
CA SER A 336 -0.13 -6.59 -9.14
C SER A 336 0.15 -5.61 -10.30
N CYS A 337 0.33 -4.32 -9.98
CA CYS A 337 0.39 -3.23 -10.95
C CYS A 337 1.49 -3.43 -12.00
N SER A 338 2.64 -3.94 -11.57
CA SER A 338 3.83 -4.20 -12.39
C SER A 338 3.66 -5.29 -13.44
N LYS A 339 2.59 -6.09 -13.40
CA LYS A 339 2.28 -7.06 -14.47
C LYS A 339 1.79 -6.40 -15.76
N CYS A 340 1.37 -5.14 -15.67
CA CYS A 340 0.83 -4.36 -16.77
C CYS A 340 1.57 -3.03 -16.96
N HIS A 341 1.97 -2.37 -15.87
CA HIS A 341 2.64 -1.08 -15.89
C HIS A 341 4.14 -1.24 -15.65
N SER A 342 4.92 -1.07 -16.71
CA SER A 342 6.38 -1.07 -16.60
C SER A 342 6.87 0.16 -15.84
N THR A 343 7.99 0.00 -15.16
CA THR A 343 8.68 1.06 -14.44
C THR A 343 9.99 1.33 -15.16
N ASP A 344 10.21 2.54 -15.65
CA ASP A 344 11.41 2.91 -16.39
C ASP A 344 12.27 3.89 -15.58
N VAL A 345 13.58 3.89 -15.82
CA VAL A 345 14.47 4.95 -15.38
C VAL A 345 14.91 5.73 -16.61
N THR A 346 14.63 7.03 -16.65
CA THR A 346 15.00 7.88 -17.78
C THR A 346 16.52 8.05 -17.87
N GLU A 347 17.03 8.56 -19.00
CA GLU A 347 18.45 8.92 -19.15
C GLU A 347 18.91 9.95 -18.10
N THR A 348 17.99 10.76 -17.56
CA THR A 348 18.24 11.74 -16.49
C THR A 348 18.23 11.12 -15.09
N GLY A 349 17.88 9.84 -14.96
CA GLY A 349 17.79 9.12 -13.70
C GLY A 349 16.44 9.23 -12.99
N ASP A 350 15.43 9.81 -13.66
CA ASP A 350 14.08 9.95 -13.11
C ASP A 350 13.33 8.62 -13.23
N TYR A 351 12.63 8.24 -12.16
CA TYR A 351 11.77 7.07 -12.15
C TYR A 351 10.40 7.41 -12.75
N LEU A 352 9.94 6.58 -13.69
CA LEU A 352 8.66 6.73 -14.37
C LEU A 352 7.88 5.43 -14.31
N VAL A 353 6.58 5.50 -14.01
CA VAL A 353 5.67 4.37 -14.21
C VAL A 353 4.80 4.63 -15.43
N ASN A 354 4.74 3.67 -16.34
CA ASN A 354 3.94 3.76 -17.55
C ASN A 354 2.47 3.42 -17.28
N TRP A 355 1.75 4.33 -16.61
CA TRP A 355 0.32 4.17 -16.30
C TRP A 355 -0.59 4.12 -17.53
N ARG A 356 -0.11 4.62 -18.68
CA ARG A 356 -0.85 4.64 -19.93
C ARG A 356 -0.18 3.74 -20.95
N GLY A 357 -0.96 2.89 -21.59
CA GLY A 357 -0.50 2.08 -22.71
C GLY A 357 0.00 2.94 -23.87
N LYS A 358 0.87 2.36 -24.70
CA LYS A 358 1.44 3.02 -25.89
C LYS A 358 0.33 3.48 -26.83
N LYS A 359 0.15 4.79 -26.98
CA LYS A 359 -0.71 5.37 -28.02
C LYS A 359 0.01 5.33 -29.36
N SER A 360 -0.68 4.88 -30.41
CA SER A 360 -0.15 5.04 -31.78
C SER A 360 -0.05 6.51 -32.14
N ASN A 361 0.99 6.89 -32.87
CA ASN A 361 1.11 8.23 -33.42
C ASN A 361 -0.04 8.47 -34.43
N MET A 362 -1.05 9.24 -34.04
CA MET A 362 -2.21 9.52 -34.89
C MET A 362 -1.86 10.32 -36.15
N ALA A 363 -0.72 11.03 -36.16
CA ALA A 363 -0.24 11.75 -37.33
C ALA A 363 0.36 10.82 -38.40
N GLN A 364 0.66 9.56 -38.04
CA GLN A 364 1.22 8.56 -38.93
C GLN A 364 0.15 7.56 -39.32
N LYS A 365 -0.29 7.61 -40.58
CA LYS A 365 -1.23 6.60 -41.13
C LYS A 365 -0.45 5.39 -41.61
N ASP A 366 -0.57 4.29 -40.88
CA ASP A 366 -0.05 2.99 -41.30
C ASP A 366 -0.86 2.39 -42.46
N PHE A 367 -0.26 1.44 -43.19
CA PHE A 367 -0.92 0.79 -44.32
C PHE A 367 -2.15 -0.02 -43.91
N THR A 368 -2.12 -0.62 -42.73
CA THR A 368 -3.23 -1.37 -42.16
C THR A 368 -3.82 -0.61 -40.99
N HIS A 369 -5.14 -0.53 -40.92
CA HIS A 369 -5.85 -0.05 -39.75
C HIS A 369 -6.64 -1.18 -39.10
N PHE A 370 -6.72 -1.12 -37.78
CA PHE A 370 -7.52 -2.02 -36.98
C PHE A 370 -8.01 -1.26 -35.73
N SER A 371 -9.26 -1.49 -35.35
CA SER A 371 -9.84 -0.92 -34.14
C SER A 371 -10.23 -2.06 -33.21
N HIS A 372 -9.61 -2.16 -32.03
CA HIS A 372 -10.09 -3.09 -31.00
C HIS A 372 -11.51 -2.73 -30.60
N GLN A 373 -11.84 -1.44 -30.46
CA GLN A 373 -13.16 -0.98 -30.04
C GLN A 373 -14.32 -1.54 -30.88
N THR A 374 -14.16 -1.70 -32.20
CA THR A 374 -15.22 -2.28 -33.05
C THR A 374 -15.26 -3.81 -33.01
N HIS A 375 -14.23 -4.44 -32.46
CA HIS A 375 -14.06 -5.90 -32.39
C HIS A 375 -14.12 -6.44 -30.95
N THR A 376 -14.24 -5.58 -29.96
CA THR A 376 -14.38 -5.91 -28.54
C THR A 376 -15.77 -5.47 -28.06
N GLY A 377 -16.52 -6.38 -27.46
CA GLY A 377 -17.87 -6.13 -26.95
C GLY A 377 -18.44 -7.38 -26.28
N PRO A 378 -19.63 -7.28 -25.66
CA PRO A 378 -20.23 -8.37 -24.87
C PRO A 378 -20.51 -9.65 -25.68
N ASP A 379 -20.64 -9.54 -27.02
CA ASP A 379 -20.89 -10.68 -27.91
C ASP A 379 -19.63 -11.49 -28.26
N VAL A 380 -18.44 -11.07 -27.80
CA VAL A 380 -17.18 -11.78 -28.03
C VAL A 380 -17.01 -12.89 -27.00
N SER A 381 -17.51 -14.08 -27.36
CA SER A 381 -17.73 -15.23 -26.45
C SER A 381 -16.52 -15.75 -25.66
N THR A 382 -15.28 -15.44 -26.07
CA THR A 382 -14.07 -15.86 -25.35
C THR A 382 -13.09 -14.72 -25.06
N GLY A 383 -13.56 -13.46 -25.16
CA GLY A 383 -12.74 -12.26 -24.99
C GLY A 383 -11.59 -12.20 -26.01
N CYS A 384 -10.41 -11.73 -25.57
CA CYS A 384 -9.21 -11.58 -26.40
C CYS A 384 -8.81 -12.86 -27.14
N ARG A 385 -9.10 -14.03 -26.55
CA ARG A 385 -8.78 -15.36 -27.12
C ARG A 385 -9.58 -15.72 -28.36
N THR A 386 -10.58 -14.91 -28.71
CA THR A 386 -11.30 -15.02 -29.98
C THR A 386 -10.37 -14.75 -31.17
N CYS A 387 -9.41 -13.83 -31.00
CA CYS A 387 -8.48 -13.43 -32.06
C CYS A 387 -7.01 -13.73 -31.72
N HIS A 388 -6.64 -13.69 -30.44
CA HIS A 388 -5.27 -13.88 -30.00
C HIS A 388 -5.03 -15.29 -29.47
N GLN A 389 -3.97 -15.93 -29.97
CA GLN A 389 -3.43 -17.14 -29.37
C GLN A 389 -2.36 -16.75 -28.35
N ILE A 390 -2.44 -17.32 -27.14
CA ILE A 390 -1.40 -17.16 -26.13
C ILE A 390 -0.19 -17.99 -26.55
N ASN A 391 1.00 -17.36 -26.52
CA ASN A 391 2.28 -18.02 -26.65
C ASN A 391 2.80 -18.38 -25.24
N PRO A 392 2.70 -19.64 -24.80
CA PRO A 392 3.16 -20.04 -23.47
C PRO A 392 4.68 -20.04 -23.34
N ASP A 393 5.41 -20.03 -24.46
CA ASP A 393 6.87 -20.03 -24.50
C ASP A 393 7.46 -18.62 -24.48
N ALA A 394 6.62 -17.57 -24.51
CA ALA A 394 7.06 -16.18 -24.45
C ALA A 394 7.54 -15.84 -23.04
N ASP A 395 8.68 -15.15 -22.94
CA ASP A 395 9.20 -14.67 -21.67
C ASP A 395 8.62 -13.29 -21.30
N TYR A 396 7.29 -13.19 -21.34
CA TYR A 396 6.57 -11.94 -21.08
C TYR A 396 6.84 -11.38 -19.68
N ALA A 397 7.01 -12.26 -18.68
CA ALA A 397 7.23 -11.82 -17.30
C ALA A 397 8.59 -11.10 -17.14
N SER A 398 9.66 -11.58 -17.79
CA SER A 398 10.99 -10.96 -17.67
C SER A 398 11.05 -9.56 -18.27
N SER A 399 10.14 -9.23 -19.19
CA SER A 399 10.00 -7.88 -19.76
C SER A 399 9.71 -6.81 -18.71
N TYR A 400 9.22 -7.19 -17.53
CA TYR A 400 8.93 -6.27 -16.42
C TYR A 400 10.04 -6.24 -15.36
N GLU A 401 11.05 -7.12 -15.45
CA GLU A 401 12.17 -7.17 -14.52
C GLU A 401 13.29 -6.18 -14.89
N SER A 402 13.43 -5.86 -16.18
CA SER A 402 14.50 -4.98 -16.70
C SER A 402 14.32 -3.51 -16.34
N GLY A 403 13.08 -3.10 -16.02
CA GLY A 403 12.72 -1.71 -15.90
C GLY A 403 12.97 -0.89 -17.17
N ASP A 404 12.81 -1.54 -18.34
CA ASP A 404 13.00 -0.92 -19.65
C ASP A 404 11.95 -1.43 -20.63
N ALA A 405 10.97 -0.57 -20.93
CA ALA A 405 9.88 -0.83 -21.87
C ALA A 405 10.34 -1.20 -23.30
N SER A 406 11.60 -0.93 -23.68
CA SER A 406 12.14 -1.31 -24.99
C SER A 406 12.39 -2.82 -25.13
N HIS A 407 12.48 -3.54 -24.01
CA HIS A 407 12.70 -4.98 -23.96
C HIS A 407 11.41 -5.82 -23.89
N PHE A 408 10.25 -5.21 -24.16
CA PHE A 408 8.95 -5.89 -24.08
C PHE A 408 8.79 -7.04 -25.08
N GLU A 409 8.44 -8.22 -24.57
CA GLU A 409 8.04 -9.40 -25.32
C GLU A 409 6.56 -9.72 -25.08
N SER A 410 5.76 -9.83 -26.14
CA SER A 410 4.34 -10.17 -26.01
C SER A 410 4.12 -11.66 -25.80
N ASN A 411 3.25 -12.01 -24.87
CA ASN A 411 2.71 -13.37 -24.70
C ASN A 411 1.59 -13.72 -25.70
N PHE A 412 1.33 -12.88 -26.70
CA PHE A 412 0.41 -13.20 -27.79
C PHE A 412 1.20 -13.50 -29.07
N SER A 413 0.83 -14.60 -29.74
CA SER A 413 1.32 -14.88 -31.08
C SER A 413 0.83 -13.80 -32.06
N PRO A 414 1.61 -13.47 -33.10
CA PRO A 414 1.16 -12.61 -34.18
C PRO A 414 -0.16 -13.10 -34.78
N ILE A 415 -1.08 -12.17 -35.08
CA ILE A 415 -2.35 -12.51 -35.72
C ILE A 415 -2.13 -12.71 -37.22
N ASP A 416 -2.58 -13.87 -37.72
CA ASP A 416 -2.58 -14.18 -39.14
C ASP A 416 -3.80 -13.60 -39.86
N LYS A 417 -3.65 -13.30 -41.14
CA LYS A 417 -4.75 -12.87 -42.03
C LYS A 417 -5.94 -13.85 -42.01
N ALA A 418 -5.67 -15.14 -41.82
CA ALA A 418 -6.70 -16.17 -41.75
C ALA A 418 -7.70 -15.92 -40.60
N THR A 419 -7.25 -15.39 -39.47
CA THR A 419 -8.10 -15.02 -38.34
C THR A 419 -9.10 -13.94 -38.74
N CYS A 420 -8.63 -12.88 -39.42
CA CYS A 420 -9.49 -11.80 -39.91
C CYS A 420 -10.48 -12.34 -40.94
N ALA A 421 -10.00 -13.15 -41.88
CA ALA A 421 -10.83 -13.76 -42.92
C ALA A 421 -11.89 -14.71 -42.35
N GLY A 422 -11.74 -15.25 -41.14
CA GLY A 422 -12.77 -16.09 -40.51
C GLY A 422 -14.11 -15.35 -40.33
N CYS A 423 -14.08 -14.05 -40.05
CA CYS A 423 -15.28 -13.23 -39.85
C CYS A 423 -15.53 -12.23 -41.01
N HIS A 424 -14.48 -11.78 -41.68
CA HIS A 424 -14.56 -10.92 -42.86
C HIS A 424 -14.76 -11.74 -44.14
N GLN A 425 -16.00 -12.20 -44.31
CA GLN A 425 -16.49 -12.86 -45.51
C GLN A 425 -17.69 -12.07 -46.06
N PRO A 426 -18.00 -12.19 -47.37
CA PRO A 426 -19.12 -11.48 -47.98
C PRO A 426 -20.46 -11.59 -47.24
N PRO A 427 -20.89 -12.75 -46.69
CA PRO A 427 -22.15 -12.85 -45.95
C PRO A 427 -22.07 -12.38 -44.47
N MET A 428 -20.90 -11.95 -44.00
CA MET A 428 -20.65 -11.55 -42.61
C MET A 428 -20.16 -10.10 -42.55
N ALA A 429 -18.92 -9.85 -42.14
CA ALA A 429 -18.37 -8.50 -41.97
C ALA A 429 -17.82 -7.87 -43.27
N GLY A 430 -18.12 -8.47 -44.43
CA GLY A 430 -17.63 -8.03 -45.74
C GLY A 430 -16.15 -8.36 -46.00
N GLU A 431 -15.69 -8.14 -47.23
CA GLU A 431 -14.35 -8.55 -47.70
C GLU A 431 -13.62 -7.49 -48.54
N SER A 432 -14.06 -6.23 -48.49
CA SER A 432 -13.42 -5.15 -49.26
C SER A 432 -12.01 -4.85 -48.75
N CYS A 433 -11.06 -4.63 -49.67
CA CYS A 433 -9.67 -4.30 -49.35
C CYS A 433 -9.55 -3.06 -48.46
N LEU A 434 -10.45 -2.09 -48.63
CA LEU A 434 -10.47 -0.83 -47.89
C LEU A 434 -11.06 -0.97 -46.46
N LEU A 435 -11.49 -2.17 -46.06
CA LEU A 435 -11.87 -2.44 -44.66
C LEU A 435 -10.67 -2.58 -43.74
N CYS A 436 -9.50 -2.92 -44.30
CA CYS A 436 -8.26 -3.08 -43.53
C CYS A 436 -7.15 -2.16 -44.01
N HIS A 437 -7.13 -1.81 -45.31
CA HIS A 437 -6.02 -1.06 -45.90
C HIS A 437 -6.36 0.41 -46.11
N ASN A 438 -5.53 1.29 -45.55
CA ASN A 438 -5.57 2.71 -45.83
C ASN A 438 -5.07 2.98 -47.25
N TYR A 439 -5.85 3.73 -48.02
CA TYR A 439 -5.44 4.16 -49.37
C TYR A 439 -4.29 5.18 -49.35
N HIS A 440 -4.22 6.00 -48.30
CA HIS A 440 -3.15 6.98 -48.07
C HIS A 440 -2.37 6.64 -46.81
N VAL A 441 -1.04 6.56 -46.94
CA VAL A 441 -0.09 6.24 -45.86
C VAL A 441 0.95 7.35 -45.69
N GLY A 442 1.54 7.45 -44.50
CA GLY A 442 2.56 8.45 -44.17
C GLY A 442 2.03 9.62 -43.33
N GLU A 443 2.84 10.66 -43.16
CA GLU A 443 2.49 11.87 -42.42
C GLU A 443 1.51 12.72 -43.25
N GLY A 444 0.34 13.01 -42.67
CA GLY A 444 -0.65 13.91 -43.25
C GLY A 444 -1.20 14.85 -42.18
N PRO A 445 -1.79 16.00 -42.56
CA PRO A 445 -2.41 16.88 -41.58
C PRO A 445 -3.51 16.11 -40.85
N SER A 446 -3.38 15.98 -39.53
CA SER A 446 -4.46 15.50 -38.68
C SER A 446 -5.66 16.41 -38.91
N ALA A 447 -6.68 15.91 -39.60
CA ALA A 447 -7.98 16.56 -39.62
C ALA A 447 -8.60 16.38 -38.23
N ILE A 448 -8.14 17.17 -37.28
CA ILE A 448 -8.88 17.45 -36.05
C ILE A 448 -10.04 18.32 -36.53
N LEU A 449 -11.20 17.70 -36.73
CA LEU A 449 -12.45 18.43 -36.54
C LEU A 449 -12.53 18.71 -35.04
N ASP A 450 -11.98 19.85 -34.69
CA ASP A 450 -12.07 20.48 -33.38
C ASP A 450 -13.51 21.01 -33.27
N MET A 451 -14.44 20.14 -32.88
CA MET A 451 -15.77 20.54 -32.46
C MET A 451 -16.13 19.76 -31.19
N ASP A 452 -16.26 20.53 -30.12
CA ASP A 452 -16.73 20.21 -28.77
C ASP A 452 -15.77 19.50 -27.82
N ASP A 453 -14.89 20.30 -27.22
CA ASP A 453 -14.57 20.18 -25.79
C ASP A 453 -14.44 21.56 -25.13
N ARG A 454 -15.50 22.37 -25.28
CA ARG A 454 -15.75 23.55 -24.45
C ARG A 454 -17.04 23.38 -23.66
N LEU A 455 -17.07 22.46 -22.69
CA LEU A 455 -18.04 22.55 -21.59
C LEU A 455 -17.43 21.94 -20.31
N ASN A 456 -17.01 22.86 -19.43
CA ASN A 456 -16.84 22.80 -17.96
C ASN A 456 -16.15 21.61 -17.31
#